data_AF-A0A3B0PJY5-F1
#
_entry.id   AF-A0A3B0PJY5-F1
#
_cell.length_a   1.000
_cell.length_b   1.000
_cell.length_c   1.000
_cell.angle_alpha   90.00
_cell.angle_beta   90.00
_cell.angle_gamma   90.00
#
_symmetry.space_group_name_H-M   'P 1'
#
loop_
_entity.id
_entity.type
_entity.pdbx_description
1 polymer ?
#
loop_
_entity_poly.entity_id
_entity_poly.type
_entity_poly.pdbx_seq_one_letter_code
_entity_poly.pdbx_strand_id
1 'polypeptide(L)'
;MSVNNKYKKIMQIDNLNIADKLKLLYFKEFKKHLFLLVYTNIIFSFLMYPGAIINESDVSMLKAHTLTSYILSLIKPIDNTISVDNNKAYAASFIALLYLICLFLCSLIIIKVTQITFIKIRKRMLNV
;
A
#
# COMPACT_ATOMS: atom_id res chain seq x y z
N MET A 1 3.77 12.55 -22.05
CA MET A 1 5.08 12.65 -22.75
C MET A 1 6.03 11.64 -22.12
N SER A 2 6.68 10.76 -22.89
CA SER A 2 7.56 9.71 -22.34
C SER A 2 8.85 10.29 -21.76
N VAL A 3 9.43 9.64 -20.74
CA VAL A 3 10.70 10.05 -20.09
C VAL A 3 11.82 10.19 -21.12
N ASN A 4 11.88 9.31 -22.12
CA ASN A 4 12.86 9.38 -23.20
C ASN A 4 12.72 10.65 -24.03
N ASN A 5 11.50 11.06 -24.36
CA ASN A 5 11.27 12.27 -25.15
C ASN A 5 11.56 13.53 -24.33
N LYS A 6 11.27 13.50 -23.03
CA LYS A 6 11.51 14.61 -22.10
C LYS A 6 13.00 14.88 -21.84
N TYR A 7 13.82 13.82 -21.77
CA TYR A 7 15.24 13.91 -21.38
C TYR A 7 16.22 13.57 -22.51
N LYS A 8 15.76 13.46 -23.77
CA LYS A 8 16.57 13.04 -24.93
C LYS A 8 17.87 13.83 -25.08
N LYS A 9 17.82 15.16 -25.00
CA LYS A 9 19.00 16.03 -25.14
C LYS A 9 20.02 15.77 -24.03
N ILE A 10 19.57 15.68 -22.78
CA ILE A 10 20.43 15.46 -21.62
C ILE A 10 21.08 14.07 -21.68
N MET A 11 20.31 13.04 -22.06
CA MET A 11 20.83 11.68 -22.23
C MET A 11 21.93 11.60 -23.31
N GLN A 12 21.84 12.41 -24.37
CA GLN A 12 22.82 12.45 -25.46
C GLN A 12 24.09 13.22 -25.07
N ILE A 13 23.95 14.31 -24.31
CA ILE A 13 25.08 15.14 -23.85
C ILE A 13 25.91 14.41 -22.78
N ASP A 14 25.25 13.78 -21.81
CA ASP A 14 25.93 13.13 -20.68
C ASP A 14 26.35 11.67 -20.95
N ASN A 15 26.11 11.16 -22.16
CA ASN A 15 26.38 9.78 -22.59
C ASN A 15 26.01 8.72 -21.52
N LEU A 16 24.83 8.86 -20.93
CA LEU A 16 24.42 8.09 -19.75
C LEU A 16 24.32 6.60 -20.07
N ASN A 17 24.94 5.77 -19.22
CA ASN A 17 24.82 4.33 -19.32
C ASN A 17 23.43 3.85 -18.85
N ILE A 18 23.06 2.61 -19.15
CA ILE A 18 21.70 2.08 -18.85
C ILE A 18 21.38 2.17 -17.35
N ALA A 19 22.36 1.87 -16.49
CA ALA A 19 22.20 1.96 -15.05
C ALA A 19 21.95 3.39 -14.57
N ASP A 20 22.64 4.38 -15.15
CA ASP A 20 22.47 5.79 -14.81
C ASP A 20 21.10 6.31 -15.25
N LYS A 21 20.62 5.87 -16.42
CA LYS A 21 19.26 6.18 -16.88
C LYS A 21 18.22 5.63 -15.91
N LEU A 22 18.36 4.38 -15.46
CA LEU A 22 17.47 3.75 -14.48
C LEU A 22 17.44 4.53 -13.16
N LYS A 23 18.60 4.87 -12.60
CA LYS A 23 18.68 5.49 -11.27
C LYS A 23 18.38 6.98 -11.27
N LEU A 24 18.85 7.74 -12.26
CA LEU A 24 18.79 9.21 -12.24
C LEU A 24 17.52 9.77 -12.88
N LEU A 25 17.01 9.09 -13.92
CA LEU A 25 15.89 9.56 -14.72
C LEU A 25 14.62 8.77 -14.39
N TYR A 26 14.63 7.46 -14.63
CA TYR A 26 13.43 6.64 -14.43
C TYR A 26 13.04 6.54 -12.96
N PHE A 27 13.96 6.23 -12.05
CA PHE A 27 13.63 6.11 -10.63
C PHE A 27 13.12 7.44 -10.04
N LYS A 28 13.65 8.58 -10.47
CA LYS A 28 13.21 9.91 -10.01
C LYS A 28 11.78 10.24 -10.45
N GLU A 29 11.43 9.93 -11.70
CA GLU A 29 10.07 10.09 -12.23
C GLU A 29 9.12 9.05 -11.63
N PHE A 30 9.54 7.78 -11.59
CA PHE A 30 8.73 6.64 -11.17
C PHE A 30 8.48 6.63 -9.66
N LYS A 31 9.36 7.18 -8.83
CA LYS A 31 9.17 7.22 -7.37
C LYS A 31 7.83 7.84 -6.95
N LYS A 32 7.34 8.83 -7.69
CA LYS A 32 6.03 9.45 -7.42
C LYS A 32 4.87 8.46 -7.67
N HIS A 33 4.96 7.68 -8.73
CA HIS A 33 3.95 6.69 -9.11
C HIS A 33 4.06 5.39 -8.31
N LEU A 34 5.28 5.00 -7.91
CA LEU A 34 5.55 3.81 -7.11
C LEU A 34 4.88 3.91 -5.74
N PHE A 35 4.91 5.08 -5.11
CA PHE A 35 4.19 5.29 -3.85
C PHE A 35 2.68 5.10 -4.00
N LEU A 36 2.09 5.66 -5.07
CA LEU A 36 0.67 5.48 -5.38
C LEU A 36 0.33 4.00 -5.62
N LEU A 37 1.17 3.27 -6.36
CA LEU A 37 1.00 1.85 -6.62
C LEU A 37 1.04 1.03 -5.33
N VAL A 38 2.04 1.28 -4.48
CA VAL A 38 2.15 0.58 -3.18
C VAL A 38 0.94 0.90 -2.28
N TYR A 39 0.56 2.17 -2.19
CA TYR A 39 -0.59 2.61 -1.39
C TYR A 39 -1.90 1.96 -1.84
N THR A 40 -2.17 1.98 -3.14
CA THR A 40 -3.39 1.36 -3.71
C THR A 40 -3.42 -0.15 -3.52
N ASN A 41 -2.30 -0.84 -3.72
CA ASN A 41 -2.22 -2.29 -3.49
C ASN A 41 -2.42 -2.65 -2.01
N ILE A 42 -1.85 -1.86 -1.09
CA ILE A 42 -2.08 -2.04 0.35
C ILE A 42 -3.57 -1.89 0.66
N ILE A 43 -4.22 -0.84 0.18
CA ILE A 43 -5.66 -0.63 0.39
C ILE A 43 -6.47 -1.80 -0.16
N PHE A 44 -6.20 -2.22 -1.40
CA PHE A 44 -6.89 -3.37 -1.97
C PHE A 44 -6.66 -4.63 -1.14
N SER A 45 -5.44 -4.93 -0.69
CA SER A 45 -5.20 -6.12 0.12
C SER A 45 -5.98 -6.12 1.44
N PHE A 46 -6.21 -4.96 2.06
CA PHE A 46 -6.93 -4.88 3.34
C PHE A 46 -8.45 -4.74 3.19
N LEU A 47 -8.91 -4.06 2.13
CA LEU A 47 -10.32 -3.71 1.93
C LEU A 47 -11.01 -4.50 0.81
N MET A 48 -10.30 -5.33 0.06
CA MET A 48 -10.91 -6.18 -0.96
C MET A 48 -11.84 -7.19 -0.29
N TYR A 49 -13.01 -7.37 -0.88
CA TYR A 49 -13.96 -8.37 -0.43
C TYR A 49 -13.70 -9.69 -1.18
N PRO A 50 -13.09 -10.71 -0.54
CA PRO A 50 -12.78 -12.00 -1.18
C PRO A 50 -14.02 -12.74 -1.67
N GLY A 51 -15.18 -12.53 -1.04
CA GLY A 51 -16.46 -13.10 -1.49
C GLY A 51 -16.93 -12.60 -2.87
N ALA A 52 -16.28 -11.57 -3.44
CA ALA A 52 -16.50 -11.15 -4.83
C ALA A 52 -15.74 -12.02 -5.85
N ILE A 53 -14.77 -12.82 -5.41
CA ILE A 53 -13.93 -13.67 -6.26
C ILE A 53 -14.23 -15.15 -6.02
N ILE A 54 -14.38 -15.54 -4.76
CA ILE A 54 -14.65 -16.91 -4.33
C ILE A 54 -15.97 -16.95 -3.56
N ASN A 55 -16.59 -18.12 -3.41
CA ASN A 55 -17.85 -18.23 -2.65
C ASN A 55 -17.62 -17.85 -1.18
N GLU A 56 -18.63 -17.25 -0.54
CA GLU A 56 -18.54 -16.82 0.86
C GLU A 56 -18.24 -17.98 1.83
N SER A 57 -18.76 -19.18 1.54
CA SER A 57 -18.44 -20.41 2.27
C SER A 57 -16.94 -20.72 2.26
N ASP A 58 -16.30 -20.50 1.11
CA ASP A 58 -14.89 -20.81 0.87
C ASP A 58 -13.99 -19.76 1.53
N VAL A 59 -14.45 -18.51 1.66
CA VAL A 59 -13.75 -17.46 2.43
C VAL A 59 -13.57 -17.90 3.88
N SER A 60 -14.64 -18.40 4.50
CA SER A 60 -14.63 -18.90 5.88
C SER A 60 -13.80 -20.18 6.01
N MET A 61 -13.95 -21.11 5.07
CA MET A 61 -13.21 -22.37 5.06
C MET A 61 -11.70 -22.16 4.92
N LEU A 62 -11.27 -21.24 4.05
CA LEU A 62 -9.87 -20.94 3.77
C LEU A 62 -9.28 -19.88 4.73
N LYS A 63 -10.07 -19.38 5.69
CA LYS A 63 -9.69 -18.27 6.60
C LYS A 63 -9.18 -17.05 5.84
N ALA A 64 -9.70 -16.80 4.64
CA ALA A 64 -9.29 -15.72 3.76
C ALA A 64 -9.93 -14.37 4.16
N HIS A 65 -10.15 -14.13 5.46
CA HIS A 65 -10.88 -12.97 5.92
C HIS A 65 -10.06 -11.69 5.79
N THR A 66 -10.64 -10.71 5.09
CA THR A 66 -10.23 -9.31 5.10
C THR A 66 -11.11 -8.50 6.06
N LEU A 67 -10.68 -7.28 6.41
CA LEU A 67 -11.48 -6.36 7.23
C LEU A 67 -12.89 -6.17 6.65
N THR A 68 -12.98 -6.03 5.33
CA THR A 68 -14.26 -5.91 4.61
C THR A 68 -15.10 -7.17 4.73
N SER A 69 -14.55 -8.36 4.52
CA SER A 69 -15.34 -9.61 4.66
C SER A 69 -15.86 -9.82 6.09
N TYR A 70 -15.07 -9.45 7.09
CA TYR A 70 -15.46 -9.54 8.48
C TYR A 70 -16.62 -8.58 8.79
N ILE A 71 -16.49 -7.31 8.40
CA ILE A 71 -17.57 -6.31 8.56
C ILE A 71 -18.83 -6.75 7.80
N LEU A 72 -18.68 -7.26 6.57
CA LEU A 72 -19.81 -7.68 5.76
C LEU A 72 -20.56 -8.86 6.38
N SER A 73 -19.84 -9.82 6.98
CA SER A 73 -20.46 -10.98 7.66
C SER A 73 -21.34 -10.58 8.86
N LEU A 74 -21.12 -9.39 9.43
CA LEU A 74 -21.95 -8.83 10.51
C LEU A 74 -23.21 -8.12 9.99
N ILE A 75 -23.19 -7.69 8.72
CA ILE A 75 -24.28 -6.94 8.07
C ILE A 75 -25.18 -7.88 7.25
N LYS A 76 -24.59 -8.89 6.61
CA LYS A 76 -25.26 -9.94 5.85
C LYS A 76 -25.02 -11.27 6.54
N PRO A 77 -25.98 -11.79 7.31
CA PRO A 77 -25.87 -13.10 7.91
C PRO A 77 -25.81 -14.16 6.80
N ILE A 78 -24.75 -14.97 6.83
CA ILE A 78 -24.43 -16.03 5.85
C ILE A 78 -25.37 -17.24 6.02
N ASP A 79 -26.01 -17.37 7.20
CA ASP A 79 -26.85 -18.51 7.57
C ASP A 79 -28.28 -18.08 7.94
N ASN A 80 -29.15 -17.72 6.98
CA ASN A 80 -30.62 -17.59 7.11
C ASN A 80 -31.19 -16.97 8.43
N THR A 81 -30.39 -16.20 9.16
CA THR A 81 -30.69 -15.70 10.51
C THR A 81 -31.00 -14.23 10.38
N ILE A 82 -32.18 -13.84 10.83
CA ILE A 82 -32.74 -12.50 10.59
C ILE A 82 -32.05 -11.42 11.45
N SER A 83 -31.17 -11.80 12.38
CA SER A 83 -30.55 -10.87 13.32
C SER A 83 -29.29 -10.21 12.74
N VAL A 84 -29.49 -9.12 12.00
CA VAL A 84 -28.41 -8.18 11.66
C VAL A 84 -27.97 -7.45 12.93
N ASP A 85 -26.72 -7.66 13.36
CA ASP A 85 -26.15 -6.96 14.53
C ASP A 85 -25.43 -5.68 14.07
N ASN A 86 -26.22 -4.67 13.75
CA ASN A 86 -25.73 -3.37 13.29
C ASN A 86 -24.72 -2.75 14.27
N ASN A 87 -24.92 -2.93 15.58
CA ASN A 87 -24.03 -2.38 16.61
C ASN A 87 -22.63 -2.99 16.51
N LYS A 88 -22.54 -4.31 16.34
CA LYS A 88 -21.25 -4.97 16.10
C LYS A 88 -20.61 -4.55 14.77
N ALA A 89 -21.40 -4.39 13.70
CA ALA A 89 -20.89 -3.95 12.41
C ALA A 89 -20.29 -2.53 12.48
N TYR A 90 -20.96 -1.60 13.18
CA TYR A 90 -20.44 -0.25 13.42
C TYR A 90 -19.17 -0.26 14.26
N ALA A 91 -19.15 -1.02 15.36
CA ALA A 91 -17.97 -1.16 16.20
C ALA A 91 -16.78 -1.75 15.43
N ALA A 92 -17.00 -2.80 14.64
CA ALA A 92 -15.99 -3.41 13.79
C ALA A 92 -15.43 -2.43 12.74
N SER A 93 -16.32 -1.66 12.11
CA SER A 93 -15.93 -0.63 11.13
C SER A 93 -15.09 0.48 11.78
N PHE A 94 -15.46 0.91 12.99
CA PHE A 94 -14.72 1.90 13.74
C PHE A 94 -13.32 1.40 14.13
N ILE A 95 -13.21 0.16 14.62
CA ILE A 95 -11.93 -0.47 14.94
C ILE A 95 -11.06 -0.62 13.68
N ALA A 96 -11.64 -1.02 12.54
CA ALA A 96 -10.93 -1.11 11.27
C ALA A 96 -10.36 0.25 10.84
N LEU A 97 -11.15 1.32 10.97
CA LEU A 97 -10.70 2.68 10.69
C LEU A 97 -9.57 3.11 11.64
N LEU A 98 -9.69 2.84 12.93
CA LEU A 98 -8.64 3.13 13.91
C LEU A 98 -7.33 2.38 13.58
N TYR A 99 -7.45 1.11 13.17
CA TYR A 99 -6.31 0.30 12.75
C TYR A 99 -5.63 0.88 11.50
N LEU A 100 -6.39 1.33 10.50
CA LEU A 100 -5.83 1.98 9.31
C LEU A 100 -5.13 3.30 9.65
N ILE A 101 -5.67 4.10 10.56
CA ILE A 101 -5.02 5.33 11.05
C ILE A 101 -3.71 4.97 11.77
N CYS A 102 -3.72 3.93 12.62
CA CYS A 102 -2.53 3.47 13.32
C CYS A 102 -1.44 3.01 12.34
N LEU A 103 -1.79 2.18 11.35
CA LEU A 103 -0.87 1.77 10.29
C LEU A 103 -0.31 2.97 9.52
N PHE A 104 -1.14 3.94 9.20
CA PHE A 104 -0.70 5.17 8.53
C PHE A 104 0.31 5.94 9.38
N LEU A 105 0.04 6.14 10.67
CA LEU A 105 0.97 6.79 11.60
C LEU A 105 2.28 6.02 11.75
N CYS A 106 2.23 4.70 11.90
CA CYS A 106 3.41 3.84 11.91
C CYS A 106 4.23 3.99 10.63
N SER A 107 3.58 4.03 9.46
CA SER A 107 4.28 4.22 8.18
C SER A 107 5.01 5.57 8.11
N LEU A 108 4.41 6.66 8.61
CA LEU A 108 5.05 7.97 8.67
C LEU A 108 6.28 7.97 9.59
N ILE A 109 6.18 7.29 10.73
CA ILE A 109 7.30 7.13 11.68
C ILE A 109 8.44 6.35 11.01
N ILE A 110 8.14 5.21 10.37
CA ILE A 110 9.12 4.39 9.67
C ILE A 110 9.81 5.19 8.56
N ILE A 111 9.07 5.98 7.77
CA ILE A 111 9.64 6.86 6.74
C ILE A 111 10.62 7.86 7.37
N LYS A 112 10.26 8.51 8.48
CA LYS A 112 11.18 9.44 9.17
C LYS A 112 12.42 8.73 9.71
N VAL A 113 12.27 7.58 10.36
CA VAL A 113 13.38 6.81 10.92
C VAL A 113 14.34 6.32 9.83
N THR A 114 13.81 5.81 8.72
CA THR A 114 14.61 5.37 7.56
C THR A 114 15.36 6.53 6.91
N GLN A 115 14.76 7.71 6.82
CA GLN A 115 15.46 8.91 6.33
C GLN A 115 16.60 9.33 7.26
N ILE A 116 16.37 9.37 8.57
CA ILE A 116 17.39 9.75 9.57
C ILE A 116 18.56 8.75 9.55
N THR A 117 18.27 7.45 9.52
CA THR A 117 19.29 6.40 9.46
C THR A 117 20.08 6.45 8.16
N PHE A 118 19.43 6.67 7.02
CA PHE A 118 20.11 6.84 5.73
C PHE A 118 21.06 8.06 5.74
N ILE A 119 20.63 9.19 6.30
CA ILE A 119 21.48 10.38 6.45
C ILE A 119 22.70 10.08 7.34
N LYS A 120 22.51 9.39 8.48
CA LYS A 120 23.61 8.99 9.37
C LYS A 120 24.62 8.07 8.67
N ILE A 121 24.14 7.05 7.94
CA ILE A 121 25.01 6.13 7.18
C ILE A 121 25.80 6.89 6.11
N ARG A 122 25.14 7.79 5.35
CA ARG A 122 25.80 8.61 4.34
C ARG A 122 26.89 9.51 4.92
N LYS A 123 26.64 10.17 6.06
CA LYS A 123 27.66 10.99 6.75
C LYS A 123 28.87 10.16 7.18
N ARG A 124 28.65 8.93 7.67
CA ARG A 124 29.73 8.02 8.08
C ARG A 124 30.60 7.59 6.89
N MET A 125 30.03 7.40 5.71
CA MET A 125 30.77 7.05 4.50
C MET A 125 31.57 8.21 3.88
N LEU A 126 31.25 9.47 4.19
CA LEU A 126 31.94 10.65 3.65
C LEU A 126 33.07 11.17 4.56
N ASN A 127 33.09 10.75 5.82
CA ASN A 127 34.11 11.11 6.82
C ASN A 127 35.20 10.02 6.98
N VAL A 128 35.21 9.03 6.10
CA VAL A 128 36.26 8.01 5.91
C VAL A 128 36.89 8.27 4.55
#